data_AF-A0A0U3BJX4-F1
#
_entry.id   AF-A0A0U3BJX4-F1
#
_cell.length_a   1.000
_cell.length_b   1.000
_cell.length_c   1.000
_cell.angle_alpha   90.00
_cell.angle_beta   90.00
_cell.angle_gamma   90.00
#
_symmetry.space_group_name_H-M   'P 1'
#
loop_
_entity.id
_entity.type
_entity.pdbx_description
1 polymer ?
#
loop_
_entity_poly.entity_id
_entity_poly.type
_entity_poly.pdbx_seq_one_letter_code
_entity_poly.pdbx_strand_id
1 'polypeptide(L)'
;AHVNIKKIMVTVDVDLEIIEKDNKKHWKVKSWRHSFELQEKSDVEFENLFPENEFLRKTTNELIASNGNDVIMEIGPLIVKAVISKIVKNVDGFFSKVPLEDLVLN
;
A
#
# COMPACT_ATOMS: atom_id res chain seq x y z
N ALA A 1 -1.00 0.06 18.60
CA ALA A 1 -2.16 -0.38 17.79
C ALA A 1 -1.71 -1.59 16.98
N HIS A 2 -2.51 -2.64 17.00
CA HIS A 2 -2.26 -3.88 16.28
C HIS A 2 -3.29 -4.00 15.16
N VAL A 3 -2.81 -4.26 13.94
CA VAL A 3 -3.65 -4.36 12.75
C VAL A 3 -3.26 -5.61 12.00
N ASN A 4 -4.22 -6.52 11.80
CA ASN A 4 -4.06 -7.72 11.00
C ASN A 4 -5.05 -7.69 9.84
N ILE A 5 -4.53 -7.44 8.63
CA ILE A 5 -5.32 -7.43 7.40
C ILE A 5 -5.18 -8.78 6.73
N LYS A 6 -6.24 -9.60 6.82
CA LYS A 6 -6.28 -10.90 6.16
C LYS A 6 -6.66 -10.68 4.70
N LYS A 7 -5.81 -11.17 3.80
CA LYS A 7 -6.06 -11.18 2.34
C LYS A 7 -6.41 -9.80 1.77
N ILE A 8 -5.44 -8.89 1.80
CA ILE A 8 -5.49 -7.66 1.01
C ILE A 8 -5.14 -7.96 -0.45
N MET A 9 -5.95 -7.48 -1.38
CA MET A 9 -5.62 -7.45 -2.81
C MET A 9 -5.28 -6.02 -3.20
N VAL A 10 -4.11 -5.83 -3.81
CA VAL A 10 -3.65 -4.53 -4.29
C VAL A 10 -3.41 -4.62 -5.78
N THR A 11 -4.03 -3.73 -6.54
CA THR A 11 -3.80 -3.58 -7.97
C THR A 11 -3.03 -2.30 -8.21
N VAL A 12 -1.94 -2.37 -8.98
CA VAL A 12 -1.10 -1.23 -9.32
C VAL A 12 -0.96 -1.17 -10.84
N ASP A 13 -1.47 -0.09 -11.43
CA ASP A 13 -1.24 0.23 -12.84
C ASP A 13 -0.05 1.19 -12.93
N VAL A 14 0.95 0.85 -13.75
CA VAL A 14 2.15 1.66 -13.94
C VAL A 14 2.31 2.00 -15.42
N ASP A 15 2.37 3.29 -15.72
CA ASP A 15 2.70 3.79 -17.05
C ASP A 15 4.21 3.97 -17.16
N LEU A 16 4.81 3.31 -18.14
CA LEU A 16 6.23 3.40 -18.43
C LEU A 16 6.48 4.24 -19.67
N GLU A 17 7.60 4.96 -19.66
CA GLU A 17 8.16 5.59 -20.86
C GLU A 17 9.59 5.09 -21.09
N ILE A 18 10.07 5.23 -22.32
CA ILE A 18 11.46 4.94 -22.67
C ILE A 18 12.23 6.24 -22.67
N ILE A 19 13.32 6.27 -21.91
CA ILE A 19 14.29 7.38 -21.91
C ILE A 19 15.63 6.89 -22.44
N GLU A 20 16.40 7.79 -23.02
CA GLU A 20 17.78 7.53 -23.43
C GLU A 20 18.74 8.10 -22.40
N LYS A 21 19.69 7.28 -21.96
CA LYS A 21 20.71 7.62 -20.96
C LYS A 21 21.97 6.83 -21.29
N ASP A 22 23.12 7.51 -21.34
CA ASP A 22 24.41 6.89 -21.65
C ASP A 22 24.41 6.05 -22.95
N ASN A 23 23.72 6.55 -24.00
CA ASN A 23 23.47 5.87 -25.29
C ASN A 23 22.74 4.53 -25.18
N LYS A 24 22.05 4.28 -24.06
CA LYS A 24 21.20 3.12 -23.84
C LYS A 24 19.77 3.56 -23.56
N LYS A 25 18.81 2.76 -24.02
CA LYS A 25 17.40 2.94 -23.69
C LYS A 25 17.12 2.34 -22.32
N HIS A 26 16.34 3.03 -21.51
CA HIS A 26 15.91 2.57 -20.18
C HIS A 26 14.41 2.78 -20.04
N TRP A 27 13.75 1.94 -19.23
CA TRP A 27 12.41 2.26 -18.76
C TRP A 27 12.45 3.29 -17.63
N LYS A 28 11.42 4.12 -17.60
CA LYS A 28 11.18 5.12 -16.56
C LYS A 28 9.71 5.06 -16.17
N VAL A 29 9.43 5.12 -14.87
CA VAL A 29 8.04 5.25 -14.41
C VAL A 29 7.57 6.68 -14.63
N LYS A 30 6.56 6.85 -15.49
CA LYS A 30 5.95 8.15 -15.80
C LYS A 30 4.85 8.49 -14.81
N SER A 31 3.93 7.56 -14.60
CA SER A 31 2.80 7.67 -13.68
C SER A 31 2.42 6.31 -13.14
N TRP A 32 1.71 6.29 -12.03
CA TRP A 32 1.11 5.08 -11.50
C TRP A 32 -0.14 5.43 -10.71
N ARG A 33 -1.06 4.47 -10.66
CA ARG A 33 -2.25 4.51 -9.81
C ARG A 33 -2.42 3.16 -9.15
N HIS A 34 -3.19 3.12 -8.06
CA HIS A 34 -3.48 1.89 -7.37
C HIS A 34 -4.90 1.88 -6.83
N SER A 35 -5.40 0.67 -6.62
CA SER A 35 -6.56 0.38 -5.80
C SER A 35 -6.23 -0.77 -4.85
N PHE A 36 -7.03 -0.92 -3.80
CA PHE A 36 -6.93 -2.08 -2.93
C PHE A 36 -8.31 -2.50 -2.44
N GLU A 37 -8.44 -3.77 -2.10
CA GLU A 37 -9.65 -4.39 -1.61
C GLU A 37 -9.32 -5.29 -0.41
N LEU A 38 -10.16 -5.25 0.61
CA LEU A 38 -10.10 -6.12 1.78
C LEU A 38 -11.00 -7.32 1.51
N GLN A 39 -10.42 -8.49 1.23
CA GLN A 39 -11.20 -9.67 0.82
C GLN A 39 -11.69 -10.49 2.00
N GLU A 40 -11.17 -10.25 3.20
CA GLU A 40 -11.59 -10.87 4.44
C GLU A 40 -11.74 -9.84 5.56
N LYS A 41 -12.26 -10.27 6.70
CA LYS A 41 -12.38 -9.41 7.89
C LYS A 41 -10.99 -9.10 8.45
N SER A 42 -10.73 -7.81 8.66
CA SER A 42 -9.54 -7.28 9.31
C SER A 42 -9.75 -7.21 10.82
N ASP A 43 -8.71 -7.57 11.57
CA ASP A 43 -8.68 -7.41 13.02
C ASP A 43 -7.90 -6.12 13.35
N VAL A 44 -8.53 -5.20 14.07
CA VAL A 44 -7.96 -3.90 14.43
C VAL A 44 -8.10 -3.70 15.93
N GLU A 45 -7.00 -3.38 16.59
CA GLU A 45 -6.95 -3.11 18.01
C GLU A 45 -6.15 -1.83 18.29
N PHE A 46 -6.81 -0.86 18.92
CA PHE A 46 -6.14 0.33 19.43
C PHE A 46 -5.93 0.18 20.93
N GLU A 47 -4.69 0.33 21.35
CA GLU A 47 -4.32 0.30 22.76
C GLU A 47 -4.52 1.68 23.37
N ASN A 48 -4.79 1.73 24.68
CA ASN A 48 -4.89 2.96 25.46
C ASN A 48 -5.95 3.96 24.98
N LEU A 49 -7.02 3.48 24.32
CA LEU A 49 -8.21 4.30 24.12
C LEU A 49 -8.88 4.54 25.49
N PHE A 50 -9.15 5.80 25.81
CA PHE A 50 -9.84 6.20 27.02
C PHE A 50 -9.26 5.53 28.29
N PRO A 51 -7.98 5.78 28.65
CA PRO A 51 -7.30 5.06 29.73
C PRO A 51 -8.05 5.15 31.06
N GLU A 52 -8.65 6.30 31.34
CA GLU A 52 -9.39 6.59 32.58
C GLU A 52 -10.89 6.22 32.52
N ASN A 53 -11.38 5.65 31.41
CA ASN A 53 -12.81 5.33 31.26
C ASN A 53 -12.99 3.94 30.64
N GLU A 54 -13.12 2.93 31.50
CA GLU A 54 -13.27 1.53 31.12
C GLU A 54 -14.51 1.28 30.24
N PHE A 55 -15.63 1.92 30.56
CA PHE A 55 -16.87 1.75 29.80
C PHE A 55 -16.72 2.25 28.35
N LEU A 56 -16.17 3.45 28.16
CA LEU A 56 -15.90 3.99 26.82
C LEU A 56 -14.86 3.14 26.10
N ARG A 57 -13.77 2.77 26.78
CA ARG A 57 -12.73 1.91 26.21
C ARG A 57 -13.30 0.59 25.68
N LYS A 58 -14.08 -0.12 26.49
CA LYS A 58 -14.70 -1.40 26.11
C LYS A 58 -15.65 -1.22 24.93
N THR A 59 -16.56 -0.26 25.01
CA THR A 59 -17.56 -0.01 23.97
C THR A 59 -16.90 0.36 22.64
N THR A 60 -15.88 1.21 22.66
CA THR A 60 -15.14 1.59 21.44
C THR A 60 -14.34 0.42 20.88
N ASN A 61 -13.70 -0.40 21.71
CA ASN A 61 -12.98 -1.58 21.25
C ASN A 61 -13.93 -2.61 20.59
N GLU A 62 -15.11 -2.83 21.16
CA GLU A 62 -16.13 -3.72 20.57
C GLU A 62 -16.65 -3.20 19.23
N LEU A 63 -16.86 -1.88 19.11
CA LEU A 63 -17.25 -1.23 17.86
C LEU A 63 -16.18 -1.38 16.77
N ILE A 64 -14.90 -1.21 17.13
CA ILE A 64 -13.79 -1.34 16.18
C ILE A 64 -13.60 -2.81 15.76
N ALA A 65 -13.68 -3.75 16.70
CA ALA A 65 -13.57 -5.17 16.42
C ALA A 65 -14.72 -5.72 15.54
N SER A 66 -15.90 -5.09 15.59
CA SER A 66 -17.03 -5.44 14.73
C SER A 66 -16.93 -4.82 13.33
N ASN A 67 -16.26 -3.67 13.17
CA ASN A 67 -16.18 -2.89 11.93
C ASN A 67 -14.75 -2.70 11.41
N GLY A 68 -13.86 -3.67 11.64
CA GLY A 68 -12.43 -3.54 11.34
C GLY A 68 -12.13 -3.15 9.88
N ASN A 69 -12.92 -3.65 8.91
CA ASN A 69 -12.74 -3.27 7.51
C ASN A 69 -13.06 -1.80 7.25
N ASP A 70 -14.13 -1.26 7.83
CA ASP A 70 -14.50 0.15 7.65
C ASP A 70 -13.43 1.08 8.22
N VAL A 71 -12.89 0.72 9.39
CA VAL A 71 -11.76 1.44 10.00
C VAL A 71 -10.56 1.46 9.05
N ILE A 72 -10.19 0.33 8.46
CA ILE A 72 -9.09 0.26 7.49
C ILE A 72 -9.42 1.02 6.21
N MET A 73 -10.65 1.02 5.73
CA MET A 73 -11.02 1.79 4.54
C MET A 73 -10.94 3.30 4.78
N GLU A 74 -11.14 3.76 6.02
CA GLU A 74 -11.06 5.17 6.38
C GLU A 74 -9.60 5.64 6.56
N ILE A 75 -8.76 4.87 7.26
CA ILE A 75 -7.39 5.29 7.60
C ILE A 75 -6.29 4.65 6.73
N GLY A 76 -6.56 3.46 6.21
CA GLY A 76 -5.63 2.62 5.46
C GLY A 76 -5.19 3.17 4.10
N PRO A 77 -5.98 3.94 3.33
CA PRO A 77 -5.56 4.39 2.00
C PRO A 77 -4.23 5.15 2.00
N LEU A 78 -3.96 5.98 3.02
CA LEU A 78 -2.68 6.70 3.13
C LEU A 78 -1.51 5.76 3.43
N ILE A 79 -1.73 4.74 4.24
CA ILE A 79 -0.71 3.73 4.60
C ILE A 79 -0.38 2.87 3.36
N VAL A 80 -1.40 2.36 2.67
CA VAL A 80 -1.27 1.56 1.45
C VAL A 80 -0.54 2.38 0.37
N LYS A 81 -0.95 3.64 0.17
CA LYS A 81 -0.26 4.54 -0.76
C LYS A 81 1.21 4.74 -0.41
N ALA A 82 1.57 4.90 0.85
CA ALA A 82 2.96 5.08 1.27
C ALA A 82 3.83 3.85 0.97
N VAL A 83 3.30 2.65 1.24
CA VAL A 83 3.97 1.38 0.92
C VAL A 83 4.15 1.23 -0.59
N ILE A 84 3.08 1.39 -1.37
CA ILE A 84 3.16 1.25 -2.84
C ILE A 84 4.08 2.30 -3.45
N SER A 85 4.06 3.55 -2.96
CA SER A 85 4.97 4.61 -3.41
C SER A 85 6.43 4.19 -3.25
N LYS A 86 6.77 3.54 -2.14
CA LYS A 86 8.13 3.04 -1.89
C LYS A 86 8.50 1.91 -2.84
N ILE A 87 7.58 0.99 -3.12
CA ILE A 87 7.76 -0.10 -4.09
C ILE A 87 8.01 0.47 -5.49
N VAL A 88 7.12 1.34 -5.97
CA VAL A 88 7.22 1.97 -7.30
C VAL A 88 8.53 2.76 -7.42
N LYS A 89 8.93 3.51 -6.39
CA LYS A 89 10.22 4.23 -6.38
C LYS A 89 11.41 3.29 -6.52
N ASN A 90 11.37 2.13 -5.87
CA ASN A 90 12.46 1.15 -5.99
C ASN A 90 12.48 0.51 -7.39
N VAL A 91 11.32 0.20 -7.97
CA VAL A 91 11.19 -0.32 -9.34
C VAL A 91 11.70 0.69 -10.37
N ASP A 92 11.32 1.96 -10.24
CA ASP A 92 11.83 3.06 -11.07
C ASP A 92 13.36 3.22 -10.95
N GLY A 93 13.88 3.09 -9.73
CA GLY A 93 15.32 3.08 -9.47
C GLY A 93 16.06 1.90 -10.11
N PHE A 94 15.41 0.74 -10.22
CA PHE A 94 15.94 -0.42 -10.94
C PHE A 94 15.92 -0.20 -12.47
N PHE A 95 14.77 0.21 -13.03
CA PHE A 95 14.63 0.46 -14.47
C PHE A 95 15.57 1.55 -15.00
N SER A 96 15.84 2.59 -14.21
CA SER A 96 16.80 3.65 -14.58
C SER A 96 18.29 3.23 -14.54
N LYS A 97 18.59 2.02 -14.05
CA LYS A 97 19.95 1.44 -14.01
C LYS A 97 20.14 0.29 -14.98
N VAL A 98 19.08 -0.45 -15.29
CA VAL A 98 19.16 -1.61 -16.19
C VAL A 98 18.71 -1.20 -17.60
N PRO A 99 19.56 -1.38 -18.62
CA PRO A 99 19.20 -1.14 -20.01
C PRO A 99 17.97 -1.95 -20.44
N LEU A 100 17.16 -1.38 -21.33
CA LEU A 100 15.94 -2.01 -21.85
C LEU A 100 16.23 -3.34 -22.55
N GLU A 101 17.34 -3.42 -23.29
CA GLU A 101 17.81 -4.63 -23.96
C GLU A 101 18.04 -5.82 -23.01
N ASP A 102 18.35 -5.55 -21.73
CA ASP A 102 18.56 -6.58 -20.71
C ASP A 102 17.25 -6.99 -20.00
N LEU A 103 16.14 -6.27 -20.24
CA LEU A 103 14.84 -6.47 -19.59
C LEU A 103 13.81 -7.13 -20.50
N VAL A 104 14.00 -7.07 -21.82
CA VAL A 104 13.10 -7.67 -22.80
C VAL A 104 13.64 -9.04 -23.23
N LEU A 105 12.74 -10.02 -23.35
CA LEU A 105 13.07 -11.28 -24.01
C LEU A 105 13.15 -11.00 -25.52
N ASN A 106 14.29 -11.33 -26.11
CA ASN A 106 14.50 -11.31 -27.56
C ASN A 106 13.64 -12.35 -28.26
#